data_AF-A0A3M1R8T6-F1
#
_entry.id   AF-A0A3M1R8T6-F1
#
_cell.length_a   1.000
_cell.length_b   1.000
_cell.length_c   1.000
_cell.angle_alpha   90.00
_cell.angle_beta   90.00
_cell.angle_gamma   90.00
#
_symmetry.space_group_name_H-M   'P 1'
#
loop_
_entity.id
_entity.type
_entity.pdbx_description
1 polymer ?
#
loop_
_entity_poly.entity_id
_entity_poly.type
_entity_poly.pdbx_seq_one_letter_code
_entity_poly.pdbx_strand_id
1 'polypeptide(L)'
;MVYTTGALVTGATVGGIPAEAQSLRRSLPQTFTIYRLSVRGRRASRATKEFCANMRFATKRVAFRFRHHPHPGDNPRIVPLTVSREEAIRLFVRRRGRRWRIVPVVDLRKL
;
A
#
# COMPACT_ATOMS: atom_id res chain seq x y z
N MET A 1 53.34 22.77 26.42
CA MET A 1 52.52 23.99 26.48
C MET A 1 51.06 23.56 26.53
N VAL A 2 50.41 23.82 27.66
CA VAL A 2 48.97 23.59 27.89
C VAL A 2 48.28 24.92 27.68
N TYR A 3 47.21 24.93 26.87
CA TYR A 3 46.19 25.97 26.94
C TYR A 3 44.82 25.29 26.95
N THR A 4 44.18 25.34 28.11
CA THR A 4 42.79 24.93 28.38
C THR A 4 41.89 26.17 28.29
N THR A 5 40.58 25.92 28.18
CA THR A 5 39.40 26.82 28.17
C THR A 5 38.99 27.32 26.79
N GLY A 6 37.75 27.14 26.32
CA GLY A 6 36.56 26.50 26.88
C GLY A 6 35.35 27.01 26.09
N ALA A 7 34.40 26.14 25.75
CA ALA A 7 33.01 26.52 25.46
C ALA A 7 32.18 25.24 25.32
N LEU A 8 31.51 24.90 26.43
CA LEU A 8 30.50 23.87 26.50
C LEU A 8 29.24 24.44 25.83
N VAL A 9 28.98 24.07 24.57
CA VAL A 9 27.73 24.42 23.90
C VAL A 9 26.71 23.32 24.19
N THR A 10 25.93 23.52 25.25
CA THR A 10 24.77 22.71 25.57
C THR A 10 23.68 22.98 24.53
N GLY A 11 23.75 22.29 23.39
CA GLY A 11 22.67 22.27 22.41
C GLY A 11 21.52 21.41 22.94
N ALA A 12 20.52 22.04 23.57
CA ALA A 12 19.25 21.40 23.86
C ALA A 12 18.52 21.11 22.53
N THR A 13 18.81 19.96 21.92
CA THR A 13 18.03 19.48 20.78
C THR A 13 16.71 18.94 21.30
N VAL A 14 15.68 19.80 21.25
CA VAL A 14 14.27 19.41 21.25
C VAL A 14 14.10 18.28 20.25
N GLY A 15 14.00 17.04 20.73
CA GLY A 15 13.50 15.85 20.04
C GLY A 15 13.72 15.80 18.52
N GLY A 16 14.95 16.00 18.06
CA GLY A 16 15.30 15.83 16.65
C GLY A 16 15.27 14.35 16.32
N ILE A 17 14.36 13.93 15.45
CA ILE A 17 14.40 12.59 14.86
C ILE A 17 15.81 12.41 14.26
N PRO A 18 16.56 11.33 14.61
CA PRO A 18 17.94 11.19 14.16
C PRO A 18 18.03 11.27 12.64
N ALA A 19 19.10 11.89 12.13
CA ALA A 19 19.29 12.13 10.69
C ALA A 19 19.19 10.83 9.85
N GLU A 20 19.58 9.70 10.43
CA GLU A 20 19.42 8.36 9.85
C GLU A 20 17.95 7.91 9.73
N ALA A 21 17.10 8.26 10.69
CA ALA A 21 15.67 7.99 10.59
C ALA A 21 14.99 8.91 9.55
N GLN A 22 15.54 10.10 9.32
CA GLN A 22 15.07 11.04 8.31
C GLN A 22 15.52 10.62 6.89
N SER A 23 16.73 10.06 6.74
CA SER A 23 17.20 9.48 5.48
C SER A 23 16.44 8.19 5.12
N LEU A 24 16.11 7.34 6.10
CA LEU A 24 15.26 6.16 5.89
C LEU A 24 13.81 6.51 5.53
N ARG A 25 13.26 7.60 6.08
CA ARG A 25 11.96 8.14 5.65
C ARG A 25 11.96 8.63 4.20
N ARG A 26 13.09 9.16 3.72
CA ARG A 26 13.28 9.54 2.32
C ARG A 26 13.51 8.34 1.40
N SER A 27 14.11 7.25 1.91
CA SER A 27 14.47 6.09 1.09
C SER A 27 13.33 5.10 0.87
N LEU A 28 12.32 5.08 1.74
CA LEU A 28 11.12 4.27 1.53
C LEU A 28 10.21 4.93 0.48
N PRO A 29 9.73 4.18 -0.53
CA PRO A 29 8.83 4.74 -1.52
C PRO A 29 7.54 5.19 -0.84
N GLN A 30 7.21 6.47 -1.00
CA GLN A 30 5.94 7.04 -0.51
C GLN A 30 4.73 6.43 -1.20
N THR A 31 4.95 5.79 -2.35
CA THR A 31 3.93 5.18 -3.18
C THR A 31 4.08 3.67 -3.23
N PHE A 32 2.94 2.98 -3.22
CA PHE A 32 2.83 1.54 -3.31
C PHE A 32 2.04 1.16 -4.56
N THR A 33 2.51 0.12 -5.25
CA THR A 33 1.77 -0.44 -6.39
C THR A 33 0.81 -1.51 -5.90
N ILE A 34 -0.49 -1.26 -6.06
CA ILE A 34 -1.56 -2.22 -5.84
C ILE A 34 -2.14 -2.63 -7.19
N TYR A 35 -3.02 -3.62 -7.21
CA TYR A 35 -3.57 -4.14 -8.46
C TYR A 35 -5.10 -4.16 -8.40
N ARG A 36 -5.73 -3.95 -9.55
CA ARG A 36 -7.15 -4.21 -9.76
C ARG A 36 -7.35 -5.03 -11.02
N LEU A 37 -8.52 -5.64 -11.13
CA LEU A 37 -8.98 -6.19 -12.39
C LEU A 37 -9.75 -5.12 -13.17
N SER A 38 -9.66 -5.16 -14.49
CA SER A 38 -10.41 -4.29 -15.38
C SER A 38 -10.93 -5.11 -16.55
N VAL A 39 -12.24 -5.09 -16.74
CA VAL A 39 -12.88 -5.62 -17.93
C VAL A 39 -13.45 -4.44 -18.73
N ARG A 40 -13.35 -4.52 -20.06
CA ARG A 40 -13.92 -3.53 -20.98
C ARG A 40 -14.82 -4.25 -21.99
N GLY A 41 -15.80 -3.54 -22.50
CA GLY A 41 -16.68 -4.03 -23.57
C GLY A 41 -18.13 -4.23 -23.15
N ARG A 42 -19.00 -4.24 -24.16
CA ARG A 42 -20.45 -4.43 -23.99
C ARG A 42 -20.81 -5.85 -23.57
N ARG A 43 -20.01 -6.84 -24.00
CA ARG A 43 -20.24 -8.28 -23.77
C ARG A 43 -19.87 -8.76 -22.37
N ALA A 44 -19.07 -8.00 -21.62
CA ALA A 44 -18.72 -8.38 -20.27
C ALA A 44 -19.94 -8.25 -19.34
N SER A 45 -20.16 -9.28 -18.51
CA SER A 45 -21.31 -9.32 -17.62
C SER A 45 -21.28 -8.16 -16.63
N ARG A 46 -22.47 -7.73 -16.17
CA ARG A 46 -22.58 -6.69 -15.15
C ARG A 46 -21.88 -7.10 -13.86
N ALA A 47 -22.04 -8.35 -13.44
CA ALA A 47 -21.38 -8.91 -12.26
C ALA A 47 -19.85 -8.81 -12.35
N THR A 48 -19.26 -9.13 -13.51
CA THR A 48 -17.81 -8.99 -13.71
C THR A 48 -17.36 -7.54 -13.63
N LYS A 49 -18.12 -6.60 -14.20
CA LYS A 49 -17.80 -5.16 -14.12
C LYS A 49 -17.81 -4.67 -12.68
N GLU A 50 -18.84 -5.03 -11.92
CA GLU A 50 -18.95 -4.67 -10.50
C GLU A 50 -17.84 -5.33 -9.66
N PHE A 51 -17.54 -6.60 -9.88
CA PHE A 51 -16.44 -7.29 -9.21
C PHE A 51 -15.09 -6.61 -9.51
N CYS A 52 -14.79 -6.35 -10.77
CA CYS A 52 -13.54 -5.69 -11.17
C CYS A 52 -13.41 -4.27 -10.60
N ALA A 53 -14.51 -3.52 -10.56
CA ALA A 53 -14.53 -2.16 -10.03
C ALA A 53 -14.15 -2.12 -8.53
N ASN A 54 -14.70 -3.05 -7.76
CA ASN A 54 -14.64 -3.04 -6.30
C ASN A 54 -13.47 -3.83 -5.70
N MET A 55 -12.89 -4.77 -6.44
CA MET A 55 -11.81 -5.60 -5.90
C MET A 55 -10.44 -4.89 -6.02
N ARG A 56 -9.66 -4.94 -4.94
CA ARG A 56 -8.27 -4.48 -4.86
C ARG A 56 -7.38 -5.58 -4.33
N PHE A 57 -6.17 -5.69 -4.90
CA PHE A 57 -5.22 -6.76 -4.63
C PHE A 57 -3.87 -6.18 -4.25
N ALA A 58 -3.28 -6.70 -3.17
CA ALA A 58 -1.97 -6.24 -2.70
C ALA A 58 -0.82 -6.67 -3.63
N THR A 59 -0.99 -7.76 -4.38
CA THR A 59 0.05 -8.29 -5.27
C THR A 59 -0.52 -8.77 -6.61
N LYS A 60 0.31 -8.71 -7.66
CA LYS A 60 -0.02 -9.19 -9.01
C LYS A 60 -0.41 -10.67 -9.02
N ARG A 61 0.32 -11.49 -8.25
CA ARG A 61 0.06 -12.94 -8.13
C ARG A 61 -1.34 -13.23 -7.60
N VAL A 62 -1.79 -12.47 -6.61
CA VAL A 62 -3.14 -12.62 -6.08
C VAL A 62 -4.16 -12.18 -7.11
N ALA A 63 -3.98 -11.01 -7.76
CA ALA A 63 -4.87 -10.58 -8.84
C ALA A 63 -4.99 -11.62 -9.98
N PHE A 64 -3.89 -12.29 -10.33
CA PHE A 64 -3.89 -13.36 -11.33
C PHE A 64 -4.74 -14.56 -10.92
N ARG A 65 -4.64 -15.01 -9.66
CA ARG A 65 -5.47 -16.13 -9.15
C ARG A 65 -6.96 -15.81 -9.19
N PHE A 66 -7.35 -14.55 -8.95
CA PHE A 66 -8.75 -14.11 -8.97
C PHE A 66 -9.28 -13.75 -10.36
N ARG A 67 -8.42 -13.77 -11.40
CA ARG A 67 -8.78 -13.34 -12.76
C ARG A 67 -9.94 -14.14 -13.37
N HIS A 68 -10.04 -15.43 -13.08
CA HIS A 68 -11.05 -16.33 -13.63
C HIS A 68 -12.31 -16.48 -12.77
N HIS A 69 -12.34 -15.85 -11.59
CA HIS A 69 -13.41 -15.99 -10.61
C HIS A 69 -14.73 -15.27 -10.92
N PRO A 70 -14.79 -14.11 -11.61
CA PRO A 70 -16.02 -13.33 -11.66
C PRO A 70 -17.12 -13.91 -12.56
N HIS A 71 -16.75 -14.47 -13.72
CA HIS A 71 -17.70 -15.15 -14.60
C HIS A 71 -16.95 -15.98 -15.65
N PRO A 72 -17.38 -17.23 -15.95
CA PRO A 72 -16.80 -18.01 -17.04
C PRO A 72 -16.89 -17.25 -18.37
N GLY A 73 -15.79 -17.24 -19.13
CA GLY A 73 -15.69 -16.57 -20.44
C GLY A 73 -15.26 -15.11 -20.40
N ASP A 74 -15.33 -14.44 -19.24
CA ASP A 74 -14.80 -13.09 -19.09
C ASP A 74 -13.28 -13.11 -18.88
N ASN A 75 -12.56 -12.25 -19.60
CA ASN A 75 -11.11 -12.15 -19.57
C ASN A 75 -10.65 -10.78 -19.04
N PRO A 76 -10.78 -10.51 -17.73
CA PRO A 76 -10.34 -9.24 -17.17
C PRO A 76 -8.82 -9.10 -17.25
N ARG A 77 -8.36 -7.87 -17.44
CA ARG A 77 -6.95 -7.47 -17.44
C ARG A 77 -6.53 -7.06 -16.03
N ILE A 78 -5.30 -7.39 -15.66
CA ILE A 78 -4.70 -6.92 -14.41
C ILE A 78 -4.11 -5.54 -14.66
N VAL A 79 -4.54 -4.55 -13.89
CA VAL A 79 -4.11 -3.16 -14.01
C VAL A 79 -3.39 -2.74 -12.72
N PRO A 80 -2.12 -2.30 -12.79
CA PRO A 80 -1.44 -1.71 -11.65
C PRO A 80 -2.00 -0.33 -11.33
N LEU A 81 -2.06 0.01 -10.05
CA LEU A 81 -2.45 1.32 -9.54
C LEU A 81 -1.42 1.76 -8.52
N THR A 82 -0.97 3.00 -8.63
CA THR A 82 -0.06 3.62 -7.67
C THR A 82 -0.90 4.35 -6.63
N VAL A 83 -0.72 4.03 -5.35
CA VAL A 83 -1.42 4.66 -4.21
C VAL A 83 -0.40 5.13 -3.17
N SER A 84 -0.80 6.03 -2.27
CA SER A 84 0.06 6.42 -1.15
C SER A 84 0.24 5.27 -0.16
N ARG A 85 1.28 5.36 0.66
CA ARG A 85 1.53 4.43 1.76
C ARG A 85 0.35 4.34 2.73
N GLU A 86 -0.24 5.48 3.09
CA GLU A 86 -1.36 5.56 4.03
C GLU A 86 -2.58 4.82 3.49
N GLU A 87 -2.88 5.01 2.20
CA GLU A 87 -3.98 4.33 1.54
C GLU A 87 -3.73 2.83 1.43
N ALA A 88 -2.51 2.41 1.10
CA ALA A 88 -2.14 0.99 1.07
C ALA A 88 -2.29 0.33 2.45
N ILE A 89 -1.88 1.02 3.53
CA ILE A 89 -2.06 0.56 4.90
C ILE A 89 -3.55 0.47 5.24
N ARG A 90 -4.32 1.52 4.95
CA ARG A 90 -5.78 1.55 5.20
C ARG A 90 -6.50 0.38 4.53
N LEU A 91 -6.15 0.10 3.28
CA LEU A 91 -6.77 -0.98 2.50
C LEU A 91 -6.36 -2.35 3.02
N PHE A 92 -5.06 -2.61 3.15
CA PHE A 92 -4.54 -3.97 3.29
C PHE A 92 -4.07 -4.32 4.70
N VAL A 93 -3.96 -3.38 5.64
CA VAL A 93 -3.51 -3.65 7.00
C VAL A 93 -4.69 -3.54 7.95
N ARG A 94 -5.13 -4.68 8.51
CA ARG A 94 -6.21 -4.71 9.51
C ARG A 94 -5.69 -5.20 10.85
N ARG A 95 -6.20 -4.59 11.92
CA ARG A 95 -5.95 -5.03 13.31
C ARG A 95 -6.93 -6.13 13.68
N ARG A 96 -6.41 -7.28 14.14
CA ARG A 96 -7.24 -8.37 14.71
C ARG A 96 -6.75 -8.65 16.12
N GLY A 97 -7.45 -8.11 17.11
CA GLY A 97 -7.04 -8.15 18.52
C GLY A 97 -5.72 -7.40 18.75
N ARG A 98 -4.70 -8.11 19.25
CA ARG A 98 -3.37 -7.56 19.53
C ARG A 98 -2.38 -7.66 18.36
N ARG A 99 -2.76 -8.24 17.22
CA ARG A 99 -1.87 -8.44 16.06
C ARG A 99 -2.34 -7.67 14.83
N TRP A 100 -1.37 -7.17 14.05
CA TRP A 100 -1.59 -6.60 12.73
C TRP A 100 -1.47 -7.69 11.67
N ARG A 101 -2.37 -7.71 10.70
CA ARG A 101 -2.35 -8.68 9.59
C ARG A 101 -2.50 -7.96 8.26
N ILE A 102 -1.70 -8.38 7.28
CA ILE A 102 -1.85 -7.99 5.88
C ILE A 102 -2.93 -8.85 5.24
N VAL A 103 -3.95 -8.21 4.70
CA VAL A 103 -5.01 -8.81 3.92
C VAL A 103 -4.60 -8.75 2.44
N PRO A 104 -4.58 -9.86 1.70
CA PRO A 104 -4.10 -9.86 0.32
C PRO A 104 -5.11 -9.30 -0.69
N VAL A 105 -6.39 -9.25 -0.31
CA VAL A 105 -7.54 -8.89 -1.16
C VAL A 105 -8.55 -8.09 -0.36
N VAL A 106 -9.09 -7.03 -0.96
CA VAL A 106 -10.08 -6.16 -0.33
C VAL A 106 -11.22 -5.91 -1.31
N ASP A 107 -12.46 -6.00 -0.83
CA ASP A 107 -13.66 -5.50 -1.52
C ASP A 107 -13.99 -4.13 -0.95
N LEU A 108 -13.95 -3.10 -1.79
CA LEU A 108 -14.21 -1.71 -1.40
C LEU A 108 -15.63 -1.52 -0.84
N ARG A 109 -16.58 -2.42 -1.12
CA ARG A 109 -17.95 -2.36 -0.57
C ARG A 109 -18.04 -2.76 0.91
N LYS A 110 -16.96 -3.31 1.48
CA LYS A 110 -16.87 -3.80 2.87
C LYS A 110 -15.91 -2.98 3.74
N LEU A 111 -15.52 -1.81 3.25
CA LEU A 111 -14.73 -0.80 3.98
C LEU A 111 -15.68 0.18 4.65
#